data_AF-A0A7Y5KBK6-F1
#
_entry.id   AF-A0A7Y5KBK6-F1
#
_cell.length_a   1.000
_cell.length_b   1.000
_cell.length_c   1.000
_cell.angle_alpha   90.00
_cell.angle_beta   90.00
_cell.angle_gamma   90.00
#
_symmetry.space_group_name_H-M   'P 1'
#
loop_
_entity.id
_entity.type
_entity.pdbx_description
1 polymer ?
#
loop_
_entity_poly.entity_id
_entity_poly.type
_entity_poly.pdbx_seq_one_letter_code
_entity_poly.pdbx_strand_id
1 'polypeptide(L)'
;EAALTKLPFRALHIFRPSLLLGERPEFRLGEKIGEYAYKATSFLWQGPLRKYRPITAQTVAAAMVHLAKQDQSGIHIHESFQISKYNLAAGIAKS
;
A
#
# COMPACT_ATOMS: atom_id res chain seq x y z
N GLU A 1 -13.21 -8.88 7.77
CA GLU A 1 -13.04 -9.68 6.54
C GLU A 1 -14.02 -10.86 6.46
N ALA A 2 -14.03 -11.78 7.43
CA ALA A 2 -14.86 -13.00 7.38
C ALA A 2 -16.38 -12.77 7.17
N ALA A 3 -16.93 -11.65 7.65
CA ALA A 3 -18.33 -11.28 7.41
C ALA A 3 -18.59 -10.81 5.97
N LEU A 4 -17.63 -10.14 5.33
CA LEU A 4 -17.76 -9.60 3.97
C LEU A 4 -17.70 -10.72 2.92
N THR A 5 -16.89 -11.74 3.17
CA THR A 5 -16.79 -12.96 2.36
C THR A 5 -18.13 -13.71 2.20
N LYS A 6 -19.07 -13.50 3.12
CA LYS A 6 -20.40 -14.15 3.10
C LYS A 6 -21.43 -13.38 2.27
N LEU A 7 -21.11 -12.17 1.82
CA LEU A 7 -22.01 -11.34 1.04
C LEU A 7 -21.91 -11.70 -0.45
N PRO A 8 -23.03 -11.63 -1.21
CA PRO A 8 -23.08 -12.05 -2.61
C PRO A 8 -22.53 -10.97 -3.55
N PHE A 9 -21.35 -10.43 -3.26
CA PHE A 9 -20.66 -9.55 -4.19
C PHE A 9 -20.08 -10.36 -5.34
N ARG A 10 -20.24 -9.86 -6.57
CA ARG A 10 -19.57 -10.43 -7.76
C ARG A 10 -18.05 -10.48 -7.56
N ALA A 11 -17.50 -9.45 -6.92
CA ALA A 11 -16.08 -9.31 -6.61
C ALA A 11 -15.89 -8.62 -5.25
N LEU A 12 -14.96 -9.13 -4.44
CA LEU A 12 -14.57 -8.56 -3.15
C LEU A 12 -13.04 -8.43 -3.10
N HIS A 13 -12.53 -7.21 -3.11
CA HIS A 13 -11.10 -6.93 -2.97
C HIS A 13 -10.80 -6.44 -1.55
N ILE A 14 -9.93 -7.16 -0.84
CA ILE A 14 -9.48 -6.84 0.52
C ILE A 14 -8.02 -6.40 0.43
N PHE A 15 -7.75 -5.14 0.79
CA PHE A 15 -6.41 -4.56 0.78
C PHE A 15 -5.82 -4.58 2.18
N ARG A 16 -4.66 -5.21 2.34
CA ARG A 16 -3.90 -5.31 3.59
C ARG A 16 -2.55 -4.60 3.45
N PRO A 17 -2.55 -3.26 3.43
CA PRO A 17 -1.31 -2.50 3.43
C PRO A 17 -0.56 -2.73 4.76
N SER A 18 0.76 -2.55 4.72
CA SER A 18 1.59 -2.39 5.90
C SER A 18 1.37 -0.98 6.49
N LEU A 19 2.40 -0.38 7.09
CA LEU A 19 2.34 1.00 7.57
C LEU A 19 2.00 1.97 6.43
N LEU A 20 0.82 2.59 6.48
CA LEU A 20 0.35 3.55 5.48
C LEU A 20 0.98 4.92 5.70
N LEU A 21 1.79 5.37 4.75
CA LEU A 21 2.39 6.71 4.70
C LEU A 21 1.53 7.65 3.86
N GLY A 22 1.32 8.87 4.29
CA GLY A 22 0.59 9.86 3.50
C GLY A 22 0.73 11.23 4.16
N GLU A 23 0.54 12.28 3.36
CA GLU A 23 0.55 13.64 3.89
C GLU A 23 -0.59 13.79 4.89
N ARG A 24 -0.23 13.88 6.17
CA ARG A 24 -1.13 14.35 7.21
C ARG A 24 -0.93 15.87 7.30
N PRO A 25 -1.98 16.68 7.47
CA PRO A 25 -1.84 18.12 7.61
C PRO A 25 -1.10 18.57 8.88
N GLU A 26 -0.66 17.64 9.73
CA GLU A 26 0.09 17.93 10.96
C GLU A 26 1.59 17.67 10.77
N PHE A 27 2.35 18.75 10.55
CA PHE A 27 3.82 18.75 10.65
C PHE A 27 4.25 18.36 12.08
N ARG A 28 4.69 17.12 12.27
CA ARG A 28 5.42 16.73 13.48
C ARG A 28 6.92 16.76 13.13
N LEU A 29 7.67 17.62 13.82
CA LEU A 29 9.15 17.74 13.79
C LEU A 29 9.93 16.40 13.74
N GLY A 30 9.31 15.28 14.13
CA GLY A 30 9.83 13.92 13.99
C GLY A 30 10.01 13.41 12.55
N GLU A 31 9.41 14.03 11.53
CA GLU A 31 9.56 13.57 10.13
C GLU A 31 11.01 13.61 9.64
N LYS A 32 11.79 14.66 9.95
CA LYS A 32 13.20 14.72 9.54
C LYS A 32 14.08 13.67 10.24
N ILE A 33 13.77 13.35 11.49
CA ILE A 33 14.49 12.33 12.27
C ILE A 33 14.11 10.93 11.76
N GLY A 34 12.83 10.70 11.48
CA GLY A 34 12.32 9.46 10.90
C GLY A 34 12.84 9.20 9.49
N GLU A 35 12.95 10.24 8.67
CA GLU A 35 13.48 10.14 7.30
C GLU A 35 14.97 9.76 7.30
N TYR A 36 15.76 10.33 8.21
CA TYR A 36 17.17 9.98 8.38
C TYR A 36 17.34 8.56 8.93
N ALA A 37 16.55 8.19 9.94
CA ALA A 37 16.53 6.83 10.49
C ALA A 37 16.08 5.78 9.45
N TYR A 38 15.12 6.12 8.60
CA TYR A 38 14.64 5.24 7.53
C TYR A 38 15.67 5.06 6.42
N LYS A 39 16.39 6.12 6.03
CA LYS A 39 17.54 6.02 5.11
C LYS A 39 18.65 5.17 5.70
N ALA A 40 19.00 5.39 6.98
CA ALA A 40 20.04 4.64 7.68
C ALA A 40 19.70 3.16 7.84
N THR A 41 18.42 2.81 8.05
CA THR A 41 17.94 1.44 8.22
C THR A 41 17.44 0.79 6.93
N SER A 42 17.59 1.45 5.78
CA SER A 42 17.07 0.99 4.49
C SER A 42 17.52 -0.42 4.09
N PHE A 43 18.70 -0.86 4.56
CA PHE A 43 19.24 -2.21 4.35
C PHE A 43 18.50 -3.31 5.13
N LEU A 44 17.88 -3.00 6.28
CA LEU A 44 17.12 -3.96 7.08
C LEU A 44 15.81 -4.40 6.40
N TRP A 45 15.34 -3.62 5.43
CA TRP A 45 14.11 -3.88 4.68
C TRP A 45 14.34 -4.75 3.43
N GLN A 46 15.56 -5.25 3.22
CA GLN A 46 15.94 -6.11 2.08
C GLN A 46 15.75 -7.62 2.36
N GLY A 47 15.25 -8.00 3.55
CA GLY A 47 15.03 -9.39 3.98
C GLY A 47 13.57 -9.74 4.33
N PRO A 48 13.30 -10.68 5.26
CA PRO A 48 11.94 -11.14 5.62
C PRO A 48 11.02 -10.03 6.16
N LEU A 49 11.60 -8.88 6.52
CA LEU A 49 10.89 -7.69 6.97
C LEU A 49 10.30 -6.85 5.82
N ARG A 50 10.49 -7.24 4.55
CA ARG A 50 9.96 -6.51 3.38
C ARG A 50 8.44 -6.33 3.41
N LYS A 51 7.71 -7.25 4.08
CA LYS A 51 6.25 -7.15 4.31
C LYS A 51 5.83 -6.01 5.25
N TYR A 52 6.75 -5.51 6.07
CA TYR A 52 6.54 -4.38 6.98
C TYR A 52 6.98 -3.04 6.38
N ARG A 53 7.56 -3.05 5.17
CA ARG A 53 8.02 -1.83 4.50
C ARG A 53 6.82 -0.88 4.35
N PRO A 54 6.91 0.37 4.80
CA PRO A 54 5.82 1.32 4.67
C PRO A 54 5.38 1.51 3.20
N ILE A 55 4.09 1.73 2.98
CA ILE A 55 3.48 1.93 1.67
C ILE A 55 2.70 3.24 1.64
N THR A 56 2.77 4.00 0.55
CA THR A 56 2.09 5.29 0.46
C THR A 56 0.58 5.11 0.20
N ALA A 57 -0.23 6.01 0.74
CA ALA A 57 -1.67 6.07 0.53
C ALA A 57 -2.00 6.23 -0.97
N GLN A 58 -1.20 7.02 -1.69
CA GLN A 58 -1.30 7.20 -3.13
C GLN A 58 -1.13 5.86 -3.88
N THR A 59 -0.17 5.03 -3.46
CA THR A 59 0.06 3.72 -4.08
C THR A 59 -1.08 2.73 -3.80
N VAL A 60 -1.63 2.75 -2.59
CA VAL A 60 -2.82 1.95 -2.26
C VAL A 60 -4.02 2.40 -3.11
N ALA A 61 -4.27 3.70 -3.21
CA ALA A 61 -5.35 4.25 -4.03
C ALA A 61 -5.19 3.89 -5.52
N ALA A 62 -3.97 3.99 -6.07
CA ALA A 62 -3.68 3.59 -7.44
C ALA A 62 -3.99 2.10 -7.67
N ALA A 63 -3.60 1.23 -6.73
CA ALA A 63 -3.92 -0.19 -6.79
C ALA A 63 -5.43 -0.45 -6.76
N MET A 64 -6.16 0.24 -5.87
CA MET A 64 -7.62 0.12 -5.76
C MET A 64 -8.32 0.49 -7.06
N VAL A 65 -7.98 1.65 -7.64
CA VAL A 65 -8.58 2.11 -8.91
C VAL A 65 -8.24 1.15 -10.05
N HIS A 66 -7.00 0.67 -10.10
CA HIS A 66 -6.58 -0.25 -11.15
C HIS A 66 -7.33 -1.59 -11.07
N LEU A 67 -7.41 -2.20 -9.88
CA LEU A 67 -8.06 -3.49 -9.68
C LEU A 67 -9.59 -3.40 -9.83
N ALA A 68 -10.20 -2.28 -9.42
CA ALA A 68 -11.64 -2.07 -9.60
C ALA A 68 -12.08 -2.01 -11.07
N LYS A 69 -11.16 -1.69 -11.99
CA LYS A 69 -11.41 -1.67 -13.44
C LYS A 69 -11.22 -3.03 -14.12
N GLN A 70 -10.66 -4.02 -13.41
CA GLN A 70 -10.46 -5.35 -13.95
C GLN A 70 -11.72 -6.20 -13.73
N ASP A 71 -12.11 -6.99 -14.74
CA ASP A 71 -13.22 -7.92 -14.60
C ASP A 71 -12.78 -9.21 -13.89
N GLN A 72 -12.53 -9.09 -12.59
CA GLN A 72 -12.18 -10.21 -11.72
C GLN A 72 -13.35 -10.51 -10.77
N SER A 73 -13.83 -11.74 -10.78
CA SER A 73 -14.85 -12.21 -9.84
C SER A 73 -14.24 -12.93 -8.63
N GLY A 74 -14.99 -13.03 -7.54
CA GLY A 74 -14.58 -13.74 -6.32
C GLY A 74 -13.84 -12.86 -5.32
N ILE A 75 -13.14 -13.49 -4.38
CA ILE A 75 -12.50 -12.83 -3.24
C ILE A 75 -11.00 -12.73 -3.47
N HIS A 76 -10.48 -11.51 -3.44
CA HIS A 76 -9.08 -11.20 -3.72
C HIS A 76 -8.45 -10.48 -2.55
N ILE A 77 -7.44 -11.07 -1.94
CA ILE A 77 -6.68 -10.46 -0.84
C ILE A 77 -5.35 -9.95 -1.39
N HIS A 78 -5.10 -8.65 -1.21
CA HIS A 78 -3.91 -7.95 -1.70
C HIS A 78 -3.04 -7.56 -0.51
N GLU A 79 -1.93 -8.27 -0.32
CA GLU A 79 -0.94 -7.97 0.71
C GLU A 79 -0.03 -6.80 0.26
N SER A 80 0.60 -6.13 1.23
CA SER A 80 1.39 -4.91 0.98
C SER A 80 2.44 -5.04 -0.14
N PHE A 81 3.07 -6.20 -0.33
CA PHE A 81 4.05 -6.43 -1.40
C PHE A 81 3.43 -6.53 -2.80
N GLN A 82 2.16 -6.94 -2.89
CA GLN A 82 1.41 -6.96 -4.15
C GLN A 82 0.96 -5.54 -4.49
N ILE A 83 0.46 -4.81 -3.49
CA ILE A 83 0.05 -3.40 -3.62
C ILE A 83 1.24 -2.52 -4.02
N SER A 84 2.46 -2.79 -3.51
CA SER A 84 3.64 -1.99 -3.85
C SER A 84 4.03 -2.03 -5.34
N LYS A 85 3.50 -2.96 -6.14
CA LYS A 85 3.75 -3.00 -7.59
C LYS A 85 3.13 -1.80 -8.31
N TYR A 86 2.09 -1.20 -7.74
CA TYR A 86 1.41 -0.03 -8.30
C TYR A 86 2.15 1.28 -8.02
N ASN A 87 3.28 1.22 -7.31
CA ASN A 87 4.17 2.37 -7.05
C ASN A 87 4.83 2.91 -8.34
N LEU A 88 4.90 2.09 -9.40
CA LEU A 88 5.47 2.47 -10.71
C LEU A 88 4.52 3.31 -11.57
N ALA A 89 3.21 3.21 -11.37
CA ALA A 89 2.24 3.98 -12.16
C ALA A 89 2.14 5.45 -11.71
N ALA A 90 2.49 5.76 -10.46
CA ALA A 90 2.49 7.12 -9.93
C ALA A 90 3.75 7.93 -10.28
N GLY A 91 4.84 7.26 -10.71
CA GLY A 91 6.10 7.90 -11.07
C GLY A 91 6.11 8.59 -12.44
N ILE A 92 5.07 8.41 -13.26
CA ILE A 92 4.95 9.03 -14.60
C ILE A 92 4.16 10.36 -14.55
N ALA A 93 3.43 10.63 -13.45
CA ALA A 93 2.60 11.82 -13.33
C ALA A 93 3.30 13.03 -12.65
N LYS A 94 4.58 12.90 -12.29
CA LYS A 94 5.43 13.99 -11.80
C LYS A 94 6.70 14.06 -12.65
N SER A 95 6.56 14.50 -13.89
CA SER A 95 7.63 15.03 -14.74
C SER A 95 7.04 16.08 -15.66
#